data_AF-A0AAR5PXQ7-F1
#
_entry.id   AF-A0AAR5PXQ7-F1
#
_cell.length_a   1.000
_cell.length_b   1.000
_cell.length_c   1.000
_cell.angle_alpha   90.00
_cell.angle_beta   90.00
_cell.angle_gamma   90.00
#
_symmetry.space_group_name_H-M   'P 1'
#
loop_
_entity.id
_entity.type
_entity.pdbx_description
1 polymer ?
#
loop_
_entity_poly.entity_id
_entity_poly.type
_entity_poly.pdbx_seq_one_letter_code
_entity_poly.pdbx_strand_id
1 'polypeptide(L)'
;MLDKEIRAVFMRTFAELLQGYRSCLTLIRIHPKPVITFHKAAFLGEKNLRDCDFTTRVLDCMFFTSFVSERGPPWRPCDVWDELYSNLNDLFKKEMQDPRLVIVHIQELATQLYTNENPNPQSYAQKVSNFSSNL
;
A
#
# COMPACT_ATOMS: atom_id res chain seq x y z
N MET A 1 3.48 -3.22 -18.04
CA MET A 1 2.11 -3.53 -17.60
C MET A 1 2.02 -4.84 -16.81
N LEU A 2 2.44 -5.99 -17.35
CA LEU A 2 2.34 -7.29 -16.63
C LEU A 2 3.00 -7.29 -15.23
N ASP A 3 4.21 -6.74 -15.09
CA ASP A 3 4.87 -6.57 -13.77
C ASP A 3 3.99 -5.80 -12.76
N LYS A 4 3.26 -4.79 -13.24
CA LYS A 4 2.41 -3.94 -12.40
C LYS A 4 1.13 -4.65 -11.98
N GLU A 5 0.58 -5.49 -12.85
CA GLU A 5 -0.55 -6.36 -12.51
C GLU A 5 -0.15 -7.40 -11.44
N ILE A 6 1.03 -8.01 -11.59
CA ILE A 6 1.57 -8.94 -10.58
C ILE A 6 1.74 -8.23 -9.23
N ARG A 7 2.32 -7.02 -9.24
CA ARG A 7 2.47 -6.21 -8.03
C ARG A 7 1.13 -5.80 -7.43
N ALA A 8 0.15 -5.44 -8.26
CA ALA A 8 -1.21 -5.14 -7.83
C ALA A 8 -1.86 -6.34 -7.15
N VAL A 9 -1.68 -7.55 -7.69
CA VAL A 9 -2.15 -8.80 -7.06
C VAL A 9 -1.53 -8.98 -5.67
N PHE A 10 -0.19 -8.94 -5.56
CA PHE A 10 0.48 -9.10 -4.26
C PHE A 10 0.05 -8.02 -3.26
N MET A 11 -0.06 -6.78 -3.72
CA MET A 11 -0.47 -5.65 -2.89
C MET A 11 -1.90 -5.84 -2.35
N ARG A 12 -2.83 -6.33 -3.17
CA ARG A 12 -4.18 -6.71 -2.74
C ARG A 12 -4.16 -7.88 -1.75
N THR A 13 -3.40 -8.94 -2.03
CA THR A 13 -3.25 -10.09 -1.14
C THR A 13 -2.74 -9.67 0.24
N PHE A 14 -1.73 -8.81 0.30
CA PHE A 14 -1.23 -8.30 1.59
C PHE A 14 -2.22 -7.35 2.27
N ALA A 15 -2.94 -6.51 1.52
CA ALA A 15 -3.95 -5.63 2.09
C ALA A 15 -5.09 -6.42 2.73
N GLU A 16 -5.49 -7.53 2.11
CA GLU A 16 -6.46 -8.47 2.65
C GLU A 16 -5.91 -9.19 3.89
N LEU A 17 -4.72 -9.81 3.77
CA LEU A 17 -4.06 -10.50 4.87
C LEU A 17 -3.92 -9.60 6.10
N LEU A 18 -3.53 -8.35 5.88
CA LEU A 18 -3.26 -7.35 6.92
C LEU A 18 -4.48 -6.53 7.31
N GLN A 19 -5.70 -6.81 6.82
CA GLN A 19 -6.87 -6.04 7.21
C GLN A 19 -7.01 -6.02 8.73
N GLY A 20 -7.27 -4.88 9.36
CA GLY A 20 -7.29 -4.68 10.80
C GLY A 20 -5.93 -4.54 11.47
N TYR A 21 -4.78 -4.60 10.77
CA TYR A 21 -3.47 -4.53 11.45
C TYR A 21 -3.31 -3.29 12.33
N ARG A 22 -3.95 -2.17 11.95
CA ARG A 22 -3.89 -0.90 12.70
C ARG A 22 -4.50 -1.00 14.11
N SER A 23 -5.50 -1.85 14.34
CA SER A 23 -6.07 -2.04 15.70
C SER A 23 -5.08 -2.72 16.65
N CYS A 24 -4.09 -3.42 16.09
CA CYS A 24 -3.06 -4.13 16.82
C CYS A 24 -1.79 -3.28 17.03
N LEU A 25 -1.81 -2.00 16.68
CA LEU A 25 -0.67 -1.09 16.89
C LEU A 25 -0.76 -0.36 18.21
N THR A 26 0.35 -0.32 18.94
CA THR A 26 0.51 0.49 20.15
C THR A 26 1.60 1.54 19.93
N LEU A 27 1.24 2.81 20.12
CA LEU A 27 2.14 3.95 20.01
C LEU A 27 2.59 4.42 21.40
N ILE A 28 3.88 4.27 21.70
CA ILE A 28 4.51 4.62 22.96
C ILE A 28 5.26 5.96 22.79
N ARG A 29 4.88 6.98 23.57
CA ARG A 29 5.39 8.37 23.42
C ARG A 29 6.26 8.87 24.58
N ILE A 30 6.72 7.98 25.45
CA ILE A 30 7.58 8.34 26.60
C ILE A 30 9.06 8.49 26.23
N HIS A 31 9.44 8.13 24.98
CA HIS A 31 10.80 8.24 24.46
C HIS A 31 10.95 9.46 23.54
N PRO A 32 12.17 10.01 23.38
CA PRO A 32 12.42 11.12 22.45
C PRO A 32 11.98 10.84 21.00
N LYS A 33 12.03 9.57 20.58
CA LYS A 33 11.43 9.09 19.34
C LYS A 33 10.26 8.17 19.69
N PRO A 34 9.04 8.39 19.16
CA PRO A 34 7.92 7.50 19.39
C PRO A 34 8.25 6.07 18.97
N VAL A 35 7.85 5.09 19.77
CA VAL A 35 8.03 3.67 19.48
C VAL A 35 6.67 3.09 19.08
N ILE A 36 6.65 2.31 18.00
CA ILE A 36 5.45 1.63 17.52
C ILE A 36 5.68 0.13 17.68
N THR A 37 4.73 -0.53 18.32
CA THR A 37 4.76 -1.99 18.50
C THR A 37 3.51 -2.61 17.91
N PHE A 38 3.62 -3.86 17.48
CA PHE A 38 2.52 -4.63 16.91
C PHE A 38 2.18 -5.82 17.81
N HIS A 39 0.93 -5.91 18.24
CA HIS A 39 0.44 -6.96 19.12
C HIS A 39 0.10 -8.24 18.33
N LYS A 40 1.14 -8.96 17.87
CA LYS A 40 1.02 -10.14 16.99
C LYS A 40 -0.01 -11.17 17.46
N ALA A 41 -0.02 -11.49 18.75
CA ALA A 41 -0.95 -12.49 19.30
C ALA A 41 -2.42 -12.07 19.21
N ALA A 42 -2.71 -10.77 19.31
CA ALA A 42 -4.08 -10.25 19.18
C ALA A 42 -4.51 -10.36 17.71
N PHE A 43 -3.67 -9.88 16.79
CA PHE A 43 -3.93 -9.95 15.35
C PHE A 43 -4.19 -11.38 14.85
N LEU A 44 -3.33 -12.33 15.25
CA LEU A 44 -3.48 -13.75 14.88
C LEU A 44 -4.74 -14.37 15.50
N GLY A 45 -5.07 -13.98 16.74
CA GLY A 45 -6.27 -14.43 17.43
C GLY A 45 -7.56 -13.97 16.76
N GLU A 46 -7.67 -12.68 16.44
CA GLU A 46 -8.86 -12.10 15.80
C GLU A 46 -9.15 -12.70 14.42
N LYS A 47 -8.14 -13.21 13.72
CA LYS A 47 -8.27 -13.81 12.38
C LYS A 47 -8.27 -15.33 12.35
N ASN A 48 -8.17 -15.99 13.50
CA ASN A 48 -7.96 -17.45 13.56
C ASN A 48 -6.75 -17.92 12.73
N LEU A 49 -5.65 -17.14 12.72
CA LEU A 49 -4.43 -17.42 11.95
C LEU A 49 -3.26 -17.92 12.82
N ARG A 50 -3.52 -18.30 14.07
CA ARG A 50 -2.49 -18.70 15.04
C ARG A 50 -1.61 -19.85 14.55
N ASP A 51 -2.21 -20.80 13.85
CA ASP A 51 -1.53 -22.01 13.34
C ASP A 51 -1.13 -21.85 11.86
N CYS A 52 -1.25 -20.65 11.28
CA CYS A 52 -0.81 -20.38 9.92
C CYS A 52 0.68 -20.04 9.90
N ASP A 53 1.50 -21.01 9.51
CA ASP A 53 2.96 -20.84 9.36
C ASP A 53 3.33 -19.68 8.45
N PHE A 54 2.61 -19.53 7.33
CA PHE A 54 2.86 -18.44 6.39
C PHE A 54 2.65 -17.07 7.04
N THR A 55 1.48 -16.84 7.66
CA THR A 55 1.17 -15.57 8.33
C THR A 55 2.15 -15.30 9.46
N THR A 56 2.47 -16.32 10.26
CA THR A 56 3.41 -16.20 11.37
C THR A 56 4.79 -15.74 10.88
N ARG A 57 5.32 -16.37 9.81
CA ARG A 57 6.60 -15.98 9.19
C ARG A 57 6.57 -14.58 8.56
N VAL A 58 5.45 -14.20 7.93
CA VAL A 58 5.27 -12.84 7.38
C VAL A 58 5.34 -11.80 8.51
N LEU A 59 4.65 -12.04 9.63
CA LEU A 59 4.63 -11.10 10.76
C LEU A 59 5.95 -11.06 11.55
N ASP A 60 6.77 -12.12 11.49
CA ASP A 60 8.08 -12.17 12.14
C ASP A 60 9.22 -11.60 11.29
N CYS A 61 8.98 -11.36 10.00
CA CYS A 61 10.05 -10.89 9.13
C CYS A 61 10.39 -9.41 9.37
N MET A 62 11.63 -9.05 9.05
CA MET A 62 12.12 -7.67 9.20
C MET A 62 11.32 -6.67 8.34
N PHE A 63 10.84 -7.09 7.16
CA PHE A 63 10.06 -6.22 6.28
C PHE A 63 8.73 -5.80 6.92
N PHE A 64 8.08 -6.69 7.67
CA PHE A 64 6.85 -6.34 8.39
C PHE A 64 7.13 -5.36 9.55
N THR A 65 8.28 -5.51 10.22
CA THR A 65 8.73 -4.56 11.24
C THR A 65 8.92 -3.15 10.64
N SER A 66 9.56 -3.04 9.47
CA SER A 66 9.70 -1.77 8.75
C SER A 66 8.34 -1.22 8.31
N PHE A 67 7.45 -2.06 7.77
CA PHE A 67 6.09 -1.67 7.38
C PHE A 67 5.32 -1.05 8.55
N VAL A 68 5.34 -1.66 9.73
CA VAL A 68 4.69 -1.13 10.94
C VAL A 68 5.31 0.20 11.36
N SER A 69 6.64 0.31 11.31
CA SER A 69 7.36 1.52 11.73
C SER A 69 7.07 2.72 10.81
N GLU A 70 7.01 2.48 9.50
CA GLU A 70 6.72 3.51 8.49
C GLU A 70 5.24 3.89 8.47
N ARG A 71 4.34 2.92 8.66
CA ARG A 71 2.90 3.12 8.47
C ARG A 71 2.08 3.31 9.73
N GLY A 72 2.65 3.00 10.89
CA GLY A 72 2.00 3.13 12.18
C GLY A 72 1.83 4.56 12.72
N PRO A 73 2.66 5.56 12.37
CA PRO A 73 2.41 6.93 12.79
C PRO A 73 1.05 7.42 12.26
N PRO A 74 0.21 8.06 13.10
CA PRO A 74 -1.11 8.51 12.66
C PRO A 74 -1.06 9.66 11.64
N TRP A 75 0.00 10.47 11.66
CA TRP A 75 0.20 11.60 10.76
C TRP A 75 1.38 11.32 9.84
N ARG A 76 1.08 10.95 8.60
CA ARG A 76 2.07 10.72 7.52
C ARG A 76 1.40 10.92 6.15
N PRO A 77 2.17 11.14 5.07
CA PRO A 77 1.63 11.08 3.73
C PRO A 77 0.96 9.72 3.45
N CYS A 78 -0.22 9.75 2.84
CA CYS A 78 -0.90 8.56 2.34
C CYS A 78 -0.42 8.27 0.91
N ASP A 79 -0.19 7.01 0.62
CA ASP A 79 0.18 6.54 -0.72
C ASP A 79 -0.86 5.54 -1.25
N VAL A 80 -0.57 4.92 -2.39
CA VAL A 80 -1.47 3.95 -3.05
C VAL A 80 -1.83 2.78 -2.14
N TRP A 81 -0.97 2.41 -1.18
CA TRP A 81 -1.31 1.37 -0.22
C TRP A 81 -2.44 1.79 0.71
N ASP A 82 -2.42 3.03 1.19
CA ASP A 82 -3.47 3.52 2.08
C ASP A 82 -4.81 3.67 1.37
N GLU A 83 -4.78 4.12 0.12
CA GLU A 83 -5.97 4.19 -0.72
C GLU A 83 -6.53 2.79 -0.98
N LEU A 84 -5.70 1.83 -1.39
CA LEU A 84 -6.13 0.45 -1.59
C LEU A 84 -6.72 -0.15 -0.30
N TYR A 85 -5.97 -0.05 0.81
CA TYR A 85 -6.35 -0.63 2.09
C TYR A 85 -7.67 -0.07 2.63
N SER A 86 -7.90 1.24 2.46
CA SER A 86 -9.14 1.87 2.92
C SER A 86 -10.36 1.46 2.07
N ASN A 87 -10.18 1.26 0.77
CA ASN A 87 -11.26 0.91 -0.15
C ASN A 87 -11.47 -0.61 -0.34
N LEU A 88 -10.56 -1.46 0.14
CA LEU A 88 -10.53 -2.89 -0.18
C LEU A 88 -11.86 -3.62 0.11
N ASN A 89 -12.49 -3.32 1.25
CA ASN A 89 -13.77 -3.95 1.61
C ASN A 89 -14.89 -3.61 0.61
N ASP A 90 -14.90 -2.39 0.08
CA ASP A 90 -15.90 -1.97 -0.89
C ASP A 90 -15.59 -2.53 -2.30
N LEU A 91 -14.31 -2.69 -2.64
CA LEU A 91 -13.91 -3.44 -3.83
C LEU A 91 -14.41 -4.88 -3.76
N PHE A 92 -14.20 -5.57 -2.63
CA PHE A 92 -14.68 -6.95 -2.45
C PHE A 92 -16.20 -7.06 -2.54
N LYS A 93 -16.97 -6.13 -1.97
CA LYS A 93 -18.43 -6.13 -2.12
C LYS A 93 -18.86 -6.03 -3.58
N LYS A 94 -18.20 -5.18 -4.37
CA LYS A 94 -18.48 -5.03 -5.81
C LYS A 94 -18.08 -6.28 -6.58
N GLU A 95 -16.90 -6.83 -6.29
CA GLU A 95 -16.37 -8.04 -6.94
C GLU A 95 -17.19 -9.29 -6.60
N MET A 96 -17.78 -9.36 -5.42
CA MET A 96 -18.71 -10.43 -5.06
C MET A 96 -20.02 -10.36 -5.87
N GLN A 97 -20.45 -9.15 -6.26
CA GLN A 97 -21.61 -8.96 -7.14
C GLN A 97 -21.28 -9.21 -8.61
N ASP A 98 -20.09 -8.80 -9.05
CA ASP A 98 -19.57 -9.06 -10.39
C ASP A 98 -18.10 -9.50 -10.35
N PRO A 99 -17.82 -10.81 -10.41
CA PRO A 99 -16.47 -11.36 -10.35
C PRO A 99 -15.54 -10.85 -11.46
N ARG A 100 -16.08 -10.34 -12.57
CA ARG A 100 -15.28 -9.76 -13.66
C ARG A 100 -14.58 -8.46 -13.21
N LEU A 101 -15.07 -7.80 -12.16
CA LEU A 101 -14.45 -6.60 -11.62
C LEU A 101 -13.10 -6.87 -10.94
N VAL A 102 -12.80 -8.12 -10.56
CA VAL A 102 -11.51 -8.46 -9.94
C VAL A 102 -10.36 -8.08 -10.87
N ILE A 103 -10.42 -8.51 -12.13
CA ILE A 103 -9.35 -8.20 -13.10
C ILE A 103 -9.32 -6.70 -13.43
N VAL A 104 -10.49 -6.06 -13.50
CA VAL A 104 -10.59 -4.60 -13.76
C VAL A 104 -9.89 -3.82 -12.64
N HIS A 105 -10.22 -4.08 -11.38
CA HIS A 105 -9.60 -3.38 -10.26
C HIS A 105 -8.10 -3.71 -10.11
N ILE A 106 -7.65 -4.92 -10.49
CA ILE A 106 -6.21 -5.25 -10.57
C ILE A 106 -5.53 -4.37 -11.62
N GLN A 107 -6.13 -4.22 -12.81
CA GLN A 107 -5.61 -3.42 -13.91
C GLN A 107 -5.60 -1.92 -13.58
N GLU A 108 -6.61 -1.43 -12.89
CA GLU A 108 -6.66 -0.05 -12.39
C GLU A 108 -5.53 0.22 -11.39
N LEU A 109 -5.35 -0.66 -10.39
CA LEU A 109 -4.25 -0.56 -9.44
C LEU A 109 -2.89 -0.65 -10.14
N ALA A 110 -2.74 -1.56 -11.11
CA ALA A 110 -1.53 -1.68 -11.92
C ALA A 110 -1.21 -0.39 -12.70
N THR A 111 -2.25 0.28 -13.22
CA THR A 111 -2.12 1.55 -13.92
C THR A 111 -1.68 2.66 -12.96
N GLN A 112 -2.23 2.72 -11.75
CA GLN A 112 -1.78 3.67 -10.73
C GLN A 112 -0.31 3.42 -10.34
N LEU A 113 0.08 2.17 -10.14
CA LEU A 113 1.48 1.79 -9.85
C LEU A 113 2.42 2.18 -11.00
N TYR A 114 1.99 1.99 -12.24
CA TYR A 114 2.78 2.37 -13.42
C TYR A 114 3.00 3.89 -13.49
N THR A 115 1.93 4.68 -13.33
CA THR A 115 1.98 6.15 -13.38
C THR A 115 2.86 6.72 -12.28
N ASN A 116 2.78 6.17 -11.06
CA ASN A 116 3.60 6.65 -9.93
C ASN A 116 5.09 6.42 -10.13
N GLU A 117 5.48 5.37 -10.85
CA GLU A 117 6.88 5.12 -11.20
C GLU A 117 7.36 5.92 -12.40
N ASN A 118 6.43 6.47 -13.19
CA ASN A 118 6.70 7.24 -14.39
C ASN A 118 5.97 8.59 -14.34
N PRO A 119 6.27 9.46 -13.36
CA PRO A 119 5.48 10.66 -13.08
C PRO A 119 5.51 11.73 -14.19
N ASN A 120 6.28 11.54 -15.28
CA ASN A 120 6.26 12.42 -16.45
C ASN A 120 7.05 11.84 -17.66
N PRO A 121 6.44 11.66 -18.84
CA PRO A 121 7.16 11.48 -20.11
C PRO A 121 7.40 12.81 -20.86
N GLN A 122 7.31 13.97 -20.19
CA GLN A 122 7.54 15.26 -20.85
C GLN A 122 8.97 15.31 -21.42
N SER A 123 9.08 15.18 -22.74
CA SER A 123 10.27 15.57 -23.50
C SER A 123 10.64 16.98 -23.07
N TYR A 124 11.86 17.18 -22.57
CA TYR A 124 12.43 18.50 -22.35
C TYR A 124 12.32 19.30 -23.65
N ALA A 125 11.26 20.08 -23.83
CA ALA A 125 11.20 21.08 -24.87
C ALA A 125 12.19 22.16 -24.43
N GLN A 126 13.40 22.14 -25.00
CA GLN A 126 14.31 23.26 -24.90
C GLN A 126 13.55 24.49 -25.40
N LYS A 127 13.20 25.40 -24.48
CA LYS A 127 12.76 26.74 -24.85
C LYS A 127 13.95 27.42 -25.50
N VAL A 128 14.03 27.37 -26.83
CA VAL A 128 14.91 28.25 -27.59
C VAL A 128 14.35 29.65 -27.42
N SER A 129 15.01 30.46 -26.60
CA SER A 129 14.70 31.88 -26.46
C SER A 129 15.06 32.58 -27.76
N ASN A 130 14.09 32.81 -28.65
CA ASN A 130 14.26 33.72 -29.76
C ASN A 130 14.29 35.15 -29.20
N PHE A 131 15.49 35.70 -29.04
CA PHE A 131 15.67 37.15 -28.97
C PHE A 131 15.47 37.73 -30.37
N SER A 132 14.23 38.08 -30.71
CA SER A 132 13.96 39.00 -31.80
C SER A 132 14.36 40.40 -31.33
N SER A 133 15.57 40.81 -31.69
CA SER A 133 16.01 42.20 -31.67
C SER A 133 15.18 42.99 -32.69
N ASN A 134 14.14 43.70 -32.23
CA ASN A 134 13.55 44.80 -32.97
C ASN A 134 14.45 46.03 -32.79
N LEU A 135 15.31 46.28 -33.76
CA LEU A 135 15.83 47.60 -34.15
C LEU A 135 16.05 47.60 -35.66
#